data_AF-A0A356BHF0-F1
#
_entry.id   AF-A0A356BHF0-F1
#
_cell.length_a   1.000
_cell.length_b   1.000
_cell.length_c   1.000
_cell.angle_alpha   90.00
_cell.angle_beta   90.00
_cell.angle_gamma   90.00
#
_symmetry.space_group_name_H-M   'P 1'
#
loop_
_entity.id
_entity.type
_entity.pdbx_description
1 polymer ?
#
loop_
_entity_poly.entity_id
_entity_poly.type
_entity_poly.pdbx_seq_one_letter_code
_entity_poly.pdbx_strand_id
1 'polypeptide(L)'
;MALTDLKKKSQPHGKSGFTADEFIDDANNYAMGMPRIVSLRLPDADDTDDTTRLPMRHATFTLSQEAIDALNELSQATGEAKSKLIRKLILQASKPVKRQLARKKK
;
A
#
# COMPACT_ATOMS: atom_id res chain seq x y z
N MET A 1 -29.59 -20.33 -6.83
CA MET A 1 -28.41 -20.53 -5.96
C MET A 1 -28.78 -21.60 -4.93
N ALA A 2 -27.95 -22.63 -4.74
CA ALA A 2 -28.29 -23.83 -3.96
C ALA A 2 -27.81 -23.75 -2.51
N LEU A 3 -28.54 -24.39 -1.59
CA LEU A 3 -28.31 -24.42 -0.13
C LEU A 3 -27.00 -25.13 0.31
N THR A 4 -26.17 -25.57 -0.64
CA THR A 4 -24.91 -26.28 -0.39
C THR A 4 -23.73 -25.35 -0.06
N ASP A 5 -23.86 -24.05 -0.31
CA ASP A 5 -22.74 -23.11 -0.18
C ASP A 5 -22.56 -22.58 1.26
N LEU A 6 -23.50 -22.88 2.16
CA LEU A 6 -23.46 -22.43 3.56
C LEU A 6 -22.58 -23.29 4.47
N LYS A 7 -21.56 -23.97 3.94
CA LYS A 7 -20.57 -24.64 4.78
C LYS A 7 -19.63 -23.60 5.38
N LYS A 8 -19.93 -23.20 6.62
CA LYS A 8 -19.16 -22.29 7.47
C LYS A 8 -17.72 -22.80 7.59
N LYS A 9 -16.79 -22.18 6.86
CA LYS A 9 -15.35 -22.44 6.97
C LYS A 9 -14.95 -22.00 8.38
N SER A 10 -14.49 -22.94 9.20
CA SER A 10 -14.00 -22.68 10.55
C SER A 10 -12.95 -21.57 10.52
N GLN A 11 -13.00 -20.66 11.50
CA GLN A 11 -12.03 -19.58 11.63
C GLN A 11 -10.59 -20.15 11.61
N PRO A 12 -9.63 -19.50 10.94
CA PRO A 12 -8.26 -20.00 10.90
C PRO A 12 -7.69 -20.06 12.32
N HIS A 13 -7.27 -21.26 12.73
CA HIS A 13 -6.53 -21.48 13.96
C HIS A 13 -5.15 -20.81 13.83
N GLY A 14 -4.87 -19.77 14.63
CA GLY A 14 -3.60 -19.05 14.58
C GLY A 14 -3.62 -17.59 15.02
N LYS A 15 -4.77 -17.02 15.41
CA LYS A 15 -4.77 -15.71 16.08
C LYS A 15 -4.42 -15.91 17.55
N SER A 16 -3.32 -15.31 18.03
CA SER A 16 -3.08 -15.17 19.46
C SER A 16 -4.33 -14.56 20.07
N GLY A 17 -4.87 -15.18 21.12
CA GLY A 17 -6.09 -14.71 21.78
C GLY A 17 -5.95 -13.24 22.15
N PHE A 18 -7.01 -12.49 21.90
CA PHE A 18 -7.16 -11.12 22.34
C PHE A 18 -6.96 -11.04 23.86
N THR A 19 -6.03 -10.21 24.31
CA THR A 19 -5.67 -10.12 25.74
C THR A 19 -6.60 -9.18 26.49
N ALA A 20 -6.73 -9.36 27.81
CA ALA A 20 -7.61 -8.52 28.62
C ALA A 20 -7.17 -7.03 28.58
N ASP A 21 -5.87 -6.77 28.54
CA ASP A 21 -5.33 -5.41 28.46
C ASP A 21 -5.68 -4.75 27.12
N GLU A 22 -5.62 -5.51 26.01
CA GLU A 22 -6.00 -5.02 24.68
C GLU A 22 -7.50 -4.65 24.61
N PHE A 23 -8.35 -5.38 25.34
CA PHE A 23 -9.78 -5.05 25.47
C PHE A 23 -10.03 -3.77 26.24
N ILE A 24 -9.30 -3.59 27.34
CA ILE A 24 -9.45 -2.43 28.21
C ILE A 24 -9.05 -1.16 27.45
N ASP A 25 -7.94 -1.21 26.71
CA ASP A 25 -7.47 -0.07 25.93
C ASP A 25 -8.42 0.28 24.78
N ASP A 26 -8.95 -0.71 24.05
CA ASP A 26 -9.90 -0.47 22.96
C ASP A 26 -11.22 0.14 23.48
N ALA A 27 -11.71 -0.34 24.64
CA ALA A 27 -12.89 0.22 25.29
C ALA A 27 -12.69 1.67 25.74
N ASN A 28 -11.52 1.99 26.30
CA ASN A 28 -11.17 3.35 26.70
C ASN A 28 -11.09 4.29 25.48
N ASN A 29 -10.45 3.85 24.40
CA ASN A 29 -10.36 4.61 23.15
C ASN A 29 -11.75 4.86 22.52
N TYR A 30 -12.63 3.87 22.56
CA TYR A 30 -14.01 4.01 22.12
C TYR A 30 -14.79 5.02 22.97
N ALA A 31 -14.66 4.95 24.30
CA ALA A 31 -15.31 5.91 25.22
C ALA A 31 -14.83 7.36 24.99
N MET A 32 -13.57 7.54 24.59
CA MET A 32 -13.01 8.85 24.24
C MET A 32 -13.37 9.31 22.81
N GLY A 33 -14.14 8.54 22.05
CA GLY A 33 -14.54 8.87 20.67
C GLY A 33 -13.42 8.73 19.64
N MET A 34 -12.33 8.03 19.98
CA MET A 34 -11.20 7.74 19.09
C MET A 34 -11.11 6.23 18.81
N PRO A 35 -12.05 5.64 18.05
CA PRO A 35 -12.03 4.20 17.79
C PRO A 35 -10.81 3.83 16.95
N ARG A 36 -9.75 3.36 17.62
CA ARG A 36 -8.50 2.94 17.00
C ARG A 36 -8.29 1.47 17.36
N ILE A 37 -8.62 0.58 16.44
CA ILE A 37 -8.49 -0.86 16.63
C ILE A 37 -7.02 -1.20 16.89
N VAL A 38 -6.70 -1.54 18.15
CA VAL A 38 -5.32 -1.78 18.61
C VAL A 38 -4.75 -3.13 18.13
N SER A 39 -5.59 -3.99 17.54
CA SER A 39 -5.19 -5.31 17.03
C SER A 39 -4.37 -5.27 15.72
N LEU A 40 -4.09 -4.07 15.20
CA LEU A 40 -3.11 -3.88 14.15
C LEU A 40 -1.96 -3.09 14.77
N ARG A 41 -0.90 -3.81 15.20
CA ARG A 41 0.41 -3.24 15.47
C ARG A 41 0.67 -2.08 14.49
N LEU A 42 0.82 -0.87 15.02
CA LEU A 42 1.39 0.22 14.24
C LEU A 42 2.76 -0.26 13.74
N PRO A 43 3.06 -0.17 12.44
CA PRO A 43 4.44 -0.27 12.00
C PRO A 43 5.21 0.90 12.64
N ASP A 44 6.46 0.63 12.99
CA ASP A 44 7.38 1.56 13.64
C ASP A 44 7.43 2.92 12.93
N ALA A 45 7.77 3.97 13.68
CA ALA A 45 7.79 5.37 13.27
C ALA A 45 8.89 5.74 12.23
N ASP A 46 9.33 4.77 11.41
CA ASP A 46 10.30 4.94 10.32
C ASP A 46 9.67 4.77 8.91
N ASP A 47 8.34 4.63 8.82
CA ASP A 47 7.61 4.66 7.54
C ASP A 47 7.51 6.09 6.97
N THR A 48 8.66 6.68 6.61
CA THR A 48 8.68 7.84 5.72
C THR A 48 8.28 7.42 4.31
N ASP A 49 6.98 7.23 4.06
CA ASP A 49 6.31 7.45 2.77
C ASP A 49 4.85 6.93 2.84
N ASP A 50 4.00 7.73 3.47
CA ASP A 50 2.54 7.54 3.66
C ASP A 50 1.73 7.53 2.33
N THR A 51 2.38 7.36 1.18
CA THR A 51 1.73 7.17 -0.13
C THR A 51 1.43 5.70 -0.46
N THR A 52 1.90 4.77 0.38
CA THR A 52 1.87 3.32 0.16
C THR A 52 0.54 2.64 0.55
N ARG A 53 -0.35 3.32 1.27
CA ARG A 53 -1.57 2.71 1.86
C ARG A 53 -2.83 2.86 1.01
N LEU A 54 -2.81 3.69 -0.03
CA LEU A 54 -3.92 3.76 -0.97
C LEU A 54 -3.79 2.64 -2.01
N PRO A 55 -4.87 1.93 -2.36
CA PRO A 55 -4.86 0.97 -3.44
C PRO A 55 -4.34 1.62 -4.73
N MET A 56 -3.24 1.08 -5.25
CA MET A 56 -2.71 1.54 -6.53
C MET A 56 -3.69 1.20 -7.65
N ARG A 57 -4.06 2.20 -8.44
CA ARG A 57 -4.90 1.98 -9.63
C ARG A 57 -4.05 1.46 -10.78
N HIS A 58 -4.56 0.47 -11.49
CA HIS A 58 -3.99 0.02 -12.75
C HIS A 58 -4.31 1.03 -13.87
N ALA A 59 -3.36 1.23 -14.78
CA ALA A 59 -3.50 2.11 -15.93
C ALA A 59 -2.77 1.51 -17.14
N THR A 60 -3.29 1.79 -18.34
CA THR A 60 -2.68 1.40 -19.61
C THR A 60 -2.08 2.63 -20.25
N PHE A 61 -0.84 2.52 -20.72
CA PHE A 61 -0.11 3.61 -21.38
C PHE A 61 0.26 3.18 -22.80
N THR A 62 0.16 4.11 -23.74
CA THR A 62 0.67 3.92 -25.09
C THR A 62 2.16 4.29 -25.10
N LEU A 63 3.01 3.37 -25.52
CA LEU A 63 4.46 3.53 -25.61
C LEU A 63 4.93 3.17 -27.02
N SER A 64 6.08 3.71 -27.43
CA SER A 64 6.75 3.26 -28.66
C SER A 64 7.28 1.83 -28.48
N GLN A 65 7.46 1.12 -29.59
CA GLN A 65 8.00 -0.23 -29.58
C GLN A 65 9.39 -0.27 -28.92
N GLU A 66 10.27 0.67 -29.27
CA GLU A 66 11.60 0.82 -28.68
C GLU A 66 11.57 0.97 -27.15
N ALA A 67 10.61 1.74 -26.63
CA ALA A 67 10.48 1.94 -25.19
C ALA A 67 9.99 0.67 -24.47
N ILE A 68 9.13 -0.12 -25.13
CA ILE A 68 8.67 -1.42 -24.61
C ILE A 68 9.85 -2.40 -24.53
N ASP A 69 10.69 -2.44 -25.57
CA ASP A 69 11.84 -3.34 -25.63
C ASP A 69 12.90 -2.97 -24.59
N ALA A 70 13.26 -1.68 -24.49
CA ALA A 70 14.17 -1.20 -23.44
C ALA A 70 13.64 -1.51 -22.03
N LEU A 71 12.33 -1.37 -21.79
CA LEU A 71 11.72 -1.70 -20.51
C LEU A 71 11.74 -3.21 -20.21
N ASN A 72 11.60 -4.05 -21.24
CA ASN A 72 11.70 -5.51 -21.11
C ASN A 72 13.13 -5.93 -20.75
N GLU A 73 14.13 -5.42 -21.47
CA GLU A 73 15.54 -5.70 -21.22
C GLU A 73 15.95 -5.28 -19.81
N LEU A 74 15.56 -4.07 -19.38
CA LEU A 74 15.83 -3.59 -18.02
C LEU A 74 15.17 -4.47 -16.95
N SER A 75 13.95 -4.93 -17.20
CA SER A 75 13.23 -5.83 -16.28
C SER A 75 13.94 -7.18 -16.14
N GLN A 76 14.44 -7.74 -17.25
CA GLN A 76 15.20 -8.98 -17.24
C GLN A 76 16.57 -8.82 -16.58
N ALA A 77 17.30 -7.74 -16.88
CA ALA A 77 18.63 -7.48 -16.35
C ALA A 77 18.63 -7.19 -14.83
N THR A 78 17.62 -6.47 -14.33
CA THR A 78 17.54 -6.07 -12.92
C THR A 78 16.72 -7.01 -12.04
N GLY A 79 15.89 -7.86 -12.65
CA GLY A 79 14.89 -8.67 -11.93
C GLY A 79 13.74 -7.86 -11.34
N GLU A 80 13.62 -6.55 -11.65
CA GLU A 80 12.52 -5.72 -11.19
C GLU A 80 11.33 -5.78 -12.15
N ALA A 81 10.11 -5.75 -11.59
CA ALA A 81 8.90 -5.65 -12.38
C ALA A 81 8.84 -4.32 -13.17
N LYS A 82 8.35 -4.38 -14.41
CA LYS A 82 8.19 -3.20 -15.30
C LYS A 82 7.47 -2.02 -14.64
N SER A 83 6.39 -2.29 -13.90
CA SER A 83 5.63 -1.26 -13.17
C SER A 83 6.42 -0.61 -12.03
N LYS A 84 7.38 -1.32 -11.42
CA LYS A 84 8.29 -0.77 -10.41
C LYS A 84 9.33 0.16 -11.06
N LEU A 85 9.87 -0.24 -12.21
CA LEU A 85 10.79 0.58 -13.00
C LEU A 85 10.12 1.90 -13.44
N ILE A 86 8.90 1.83 -13.99
CA ILE A 86 8.12 3.02 -14.38
C ILE A 86 7.92 3.95 -13.18
N ARG A 87 7.55 3.41 -12.01
CA ARG A 87 7.39 4.22 -10.78
C ARG A 87 8.67 4.95 -10.39
N LYS A 88 9.82 4.24 -10.39
CA LYS A 88 11.12 4.86 -10.08
C LYS A 88 11.48 5.97 -11.07
N LEU A 89 11.26 5.74 -12.36
CA LEU A 89 11.48 6.74 -13.41
C LEU A 89 10.63 8.00 -13.18
N ILE A 90 9.34 7.83 -12.91
CA ILE A 90 8.42 8.94 -12.61
C ILE A 90 8.85 9.70 -11.34
N LEU A 91 9.27 8.97 -10.30
CA LEU A 91 9.79 9.59 -9.07
C LEU A 91 11.04 10.43 -9.36
N GLN A 92 11.96 9.92 -10.17
CA GLN A 92 13.17 10.66 -10.56
C GLN A 92 12.83 11.90 -11.40
N ALA A 93 11.95 11.77 -12.39
CA ALA A 93 11.55 12.88 -13.26
C ALA A 93 10.70 13.94 -12.55
N SER A 94 9.91 13.57 -11.54
CA SER A 94 9.01 14.48 -10.82
C SER A 94 9.69 15.30 -9.71
N LYS A 95 10.84 14.86 -9.19
CA LYS A 95 11.66 15.61 -8.21
C LYS A 95 11.91 17.08 -8.61
N PRO A 96 12.42 17.40 -9.81
CA PRO A 96 12.65 18.79 -10.21
C PRO A 96 11.35 19.59 -10.40
N VAL A 97 10.29 18.96 -10.91
CA VAL A 97 9.00 19.63 -11.18
C VAL A 97 8.33 20.10 -9.87
N LYS A 98 8.33 19.24 -8.84
CA LYS A 98 7.79 19.61 -7.51
C LYS A 98 8.50 20.84 -6.93
N ARG A 99 9.82 20.94 -7.11
CA ARG A 99 10.62 22.08 -6.65
C ARG A 99 10.27 23.37 -7.38
N GLN A 100 9.93 23.31 -8.67
CA GLN A 100 9.52 24.50 -9.43
C GLN A 100 8.10 24.96 -9.08
N LEU A 101 7.15 24.02 -8.96
CA LEU A 101 5.76 24.34 -8.57
C LEU A 101 5.67 24.96 -7.18
N ALA A 102 6.52 24.52 -6.24
CA ALA A 102 6.58 25.10 -4.89
C ALA A 102 7.07 26.56 -4.90
N ARG A 103 7.93 26.95 -5.85
CA ARG A 103 8.45 28.33 -5.94
C ARG A 103 7.44 29.31 -6.54
N LYS A 104 6.51 28.84 -7.39
CA LYS A 104 5.51 29.68 -8.06
C LYS A 104 4.29 30.03 -7.17
N LYS A 105 4.17 29.41 -5.99
CA LYS A 105 3.09 29.65 -5.01
C LYS A 105 3.44 30.72 -3.96
N LYS A 106 4.54 31.45 -4.11
CA LYS A 106 4.91 32.60 -3.28
C LYS A 106 4.78 33.89 -4.06
#